data_AF-A0A9D1A771-F1
#
_entry.id   AF-A0A9D1A771-F1
#
_cell.length_a   1.000
_cell.length_b   1.000
_cell.length_c   1.000
_cell.angle_alpha   90.00
_cell.angle_beta   90.00
_cell.angle_gamma   90.00
#
_symmetry.space_group_name_H-M   'P 1'
#
loop_
_entity.id
_entity.type
_entity.pdbx_description
1 polymer ?
#
loop_
_entity_poly.entity_id
_entity_poly.type
_entity_poly.pdbx_seq_one_letter_code
_entity_poly.pdbx_strand_id
1 'polypeptide(L)'
;YGLYFGTEGKTLGTVLKNSWYTAVDFVRIVRMSLQDLVSGWVSIDEMSGPVGIVSVIAQTGEQSESTKAAALNIAYLAAFIAVNLAVVNLLPIPALDGGRIFLLIVTWVVEKIIRRKIDPKYEGYIHAVGMILLLAFLAFITFKDIWKLIGA
;
A
#
# COMPACT_ATOMS: atom_id res chain seq x y z
N TYR A 1 -30.67 21.31 -4.89
CA TYR A 1 -29.92 20.12 -4.46
C TYR A 1 -29.14 20.48 -3.21
N GLY A 2 -29.78 20.34 -2.05
CA GLY A 2 -29.22 20.79 -0.77
C GLY A 2 -28.29 19.75 -0.18
N LEU A 3 -27.07 20.16 0.16
CA LEU A 3 -26.13 19.37 0.93
C LEU A 3 -26.66 19.25 2.35
N TYR A 4 -27.21 18.08 2.70
CA TYR A 4 -27.50 17.76 4.08
C TYR A 4 -26.18 17.55 4.82
N PHE A 5 -25.63 18.62 5.39
CA PHE A 5 -24.66 18.53 6.47
C PHE A 5 -25.39 18.15 7.75
N GLY A 6 -25.90 16.92 7.79
CA GLY A 6 -26.29 16.31 9.05
C GLY A 6 -25.01 16.05 9.82
N THR A 7 -24.67 16.92 10.77
CA THR A 7 -23.66 16.60 11.78
C THR A 7 -24.23 15.49 12.64
N GLU A 8 -24.04 14.26 12.20
CA GLU A 8 -24.39 13.07 12.96
C GLU A 8 -23.61 13.16 14.28
N GLY A 9 -24.30 13.05 15.42
CA GLY A 9 -23.68 13.20 16.73
C GLY A 9 -22.49 12.26 16.87
N LYS A 10 -21.45 12.68 17.61
CA LYS A 10 -20.25 11.85 17.91
C LYS A 10 -20.63 10.68 18.84
N THR A 11 -21.45 9.77 18.35
CA THR A 11 -21.82 8.52 19.01
C THR A 11 -20.84 7.44 18.57
N LEU A 12 -20.50 6.51 19.46
CA LEU A 12 -19.55 5.42 19.16
C LEU A 12 -19.90 4.66 17.88
N GLY A 13 -21.19 4.39 17.63
CA GLY A 13 -21.65 3.71 16.42
C GLY A 13 -21.39 4.49 15.14
N THR A 14 -21.65 5.80 15.14
CA THR A 14 -21.39 6.69 14.00
C THR A 14 -19.89 6.83 13.73
N VAL A 15 -19.07 6.94 14.78
CA VAL A 15 -17.61 7.00 14.64
C VAL A 15 -17.06 5.71 14.03
N LEU A 16 -17.50 4.54 14.48
CA LEU A 16 -17.08 3.25 13.91
C LEU A 16 -17.52 3.10 12.45
N LYS A 17 -18.75 3.48 12.14
CA LYS A 17 -19.29 3.46 10.77
C LYS A 17 -18.50 4.38 9.84
N ASN A 18 -18.22 5.61 10.29
CA ASN A 18 -17.44 6.56 9.50
C ASN A 18 -16.00 6.10 9.34
N SER A 19 -15.36 5.56 10.38
CA SER A 19 -14.02 4.96 10.27
C SER A 19 -13.98 3.80 9.28
N TRP A 20 -15.02 2.95 9.25
CA TRP A 20 -15.14 1.88 8.27
C TRP A 20 -15.24 2.40 6.84
N TYR A 21 -16.09 3.41 6.60
CA TYR A 21 -16.20 4.04 5.28
C TYR A 21 -14.91 4.71 4.84
N THR A 22 -14.23 5.42 5.74
CA THR A 22 -12.91 5.99 5.45
C THR A 22 -11.90 4.91 5.05
N ALA A 23 -11.89 3.77 5.74
CA ALA A 23 -11.02 2.65 5.37
C ALA A 23 -11.35 2.08 3.97
N VAL A 24 -12.64 1.93 3.65
CA VAL A 24 -13.08 1.50 2.31
C VAL A 24 -12.71 2.51 1.23
N ASP A 25 -12.83 3.80 1.52
CA ASP A 25 -12.44 4.87 0.60
C ASP A 25 -10.92 4.87 0.38
N PHE A 26 -10.11 4.67 1.42
CA PHE A 26 -8.67 4.48 1.27
C PHE A 26 -8.33 3.29 0.38
N VAL A 27 -8.98 2.14 0.58
CA VAL A 27 -8.81 0.97 -0.30
C VAL A 27 -9.15 1.32 -1.75
N ARG A 28 -10.25 2.06 -1.97
CA ARG A 28 -10.66 2.47 -3.31
C ARG A 28 -9.66 3.40 -3.97
N ILE A 29 -9.14 4.38 -3.24
CA ILE A 29 -8.12 5.33 -3.71
C ILE A 29 -6.84 4.58 -4.08
N VAL A 30 -6.35 3.70 -3.20
CA VAL A 30 -5.15 2.89 -3.47
C VAL A 30 -5.35 2.01 -4.70
N ARG A 31 -6.51 1.35 -4.83
CA ARG A 31 -6.81 0.52 -5.99
C ARG A 31 -6.83 1.34 -7.28
N MET A 32 -7.42 2.53 -7.25
CA MET A 32 -7.48 3.43 -8.41
C MET A 32 -6.07 3.90 -8.78
N SER A 33 -5.25 4.31 -7.83
CA SER A 33 -3.88 4.75 -8.12
C SER A 33 -3.01 3.62 -8.69
N LEU A 34 -3.19 2.38 -8.21
CA LEU A 34 -2.54 1.21 -8.80
C LEU A 34 -2.99 0.98 -10.26
N GLN A 35 -4.28 1.18 -10.56
CA GLN A 35 -4.80 1.07 -11.93
C GLN A 35 -4.23 2.17 -12.83
N ASP A 36 -4.12 3.40 -12.33
CA ASP A 36 -3.58 4.54 -13.07
C ASP A 36 -2.08 4.36 -13.34
N LEU A 37 -1.34 3.80 -12.38
CA LEU A 37 0.07 3.47 -12.52
C LEU A 37 0.29 2.40 -13.60
N VAL A 38 -0.50 1.32 -13.58
CA VAL A 38 -0.43 0.26 -14.61
C VAL A 38 -0.86 0.77 -15.98
N SER A 39 -1.80 1.71 -16.01
CA SER A 39 -2.30 2.33 -17.24
C SER A 39 -1.37 3.43 -17.79
N GLY A 40 -0.28 3.76 -17.09
CA GLY A 40 0.75 4.70 -17.54
C GLY A 40 0.39 6.18 -17.42
N TRP A 41 -0.67 6.51 -16.67
CA TRP A 41 -1.11 7.90 -16.46
C TRP A 41 -0.31 8.62 -15.37
N VAL A 42 0.41 7.86 -14.53
CA VAL A 42 1.27 8.36 -13.46
C VAL A 42 2.71 8.13 -13.84
N SER A 43 3.52 9.20 -13.82
CA SER A 43 4.93 9.11 -14.18
C SER A 43 5.76 8.51 -13.03
N ILE A 44 6.83 7.79 -13.36
CA ILE A 44 7.76 7.20 -12.35
C ILE A 44 8.43 8.28 -11.49
N ASP A 45 8.40 9.55 -11.91
CA ASP A 45 8.90 10.70 -11.14
C ASP A 45 7.94 11.19 -10.04
N GLU A 46 6.67 10.80 -10.12
CA GLU A 46 5.62 11.07 -9.13
C GLU A 46 5.51 9.94 -8.09
N MET A 47 6.19 8.82 -8.32
CA MET A 47 6.31 7.75 -7.35
C MET A 47 7.31 8.14 -6.25
N SER A 48 6.80 8.41 -5.05
CA SER A 48 7.64 8.61 -3.86
C SER A 48 8.18 7.26 -3.37
N GLY A 49 9.50 7.14 -3.25
CA GLY A 49 10.11 6.02 -2.56
C GLY A 49 10.03 6.13 -1.04
N PRO A 50 10.67 5.20 -0.31
CA PRO A 50 10.63 5.17 1.16
C PRO A 50 11.12 6.48 1.79
N VAL A 51 12.11 7.13 1.19
CA VAL A 51 12.67 8.40 1.67
C VAL A 51 11.69 9.55 1.41
N GLY A 52 11.05 9.59 0.24
CA GLY A 52 9.99 10.56 -0.06
C GLY A 52 8.76 10.42 0.86
N ILE A 53 8.41 9.20 1.28
CA ILE A 53 7.32 8.99 2.25
C ILE A 53 7.69 9.59 3.62
N VAL A 54 8.92 9.38 4.09
CA VAL A 54 9.39 9.95 5.36
C VAL A 54 9.40 11.48 5.30
N SER A 55 9.78 12.09 4.17
CA SER A 55 9.75 13.55 4.04
C SER A 55 8.32 14.12 4.07
N VAL A 56 7.34 13.44 3.49
CA VAL A 56 5.92 13.85 3.57
C VAL A 56 5.41 13.78 5.01
N ILE A 57 5.77 12.73 5.75
CA ILE A 57 5.41 12.60 7.17
C ILE A 57 6.02 13.76 7.99
N ALA A 58 7.31 14.06 7.78
CA ALA A 58 7.98 15.16 8.46
C ALA A 58 7.32 16.53 8.13
N GLN A 59 7.07 16.79 6.85
CA GLN A 59 6.42 18.03 6.41
C GLN A 59 5.01 18.19 6.99
N THR A 60 4.24 17.10 7.06
CA THR A 60 2.88 17.11 7.63
C THR A 60 2.90 17.40 9.14
N GLY A 61 3.93 16.92 9.84
CA GLY A 61 4.17 17.22 11.26
C GLY A 61 4.55 18.69 11.49
N GLU A 62 5.41 19.25 10.65
CA GLU A 62 5.89 20.64 10.76
C GLU A 62 4.83 21.69 10.38
N GLN A 63 3.95 21.39 9.41
CA GLN A 63 2.90 22.31 8.96
C GLN A 63 1.69 22.41 9.90
N SER A 64 1.67 21.67 11.00
CA SER A 64 0.52 21.60 11.90
C SER A 64 0.60 22.66 13.00
N GLU A 65 -0.43 23.51 13.11
CA GLU A 65 -0.51 24.65 14.04
C GLU A 65 -0.43 24.28 15.53
N SER A 66 -0.67 23.02 15.88
CA SER A 66 -0.61 22.50 17.25
C SER A 66 -0.15 21.05 17.28
N THR A 67 0.57 20.65 18.34
CA THR A 67 1.05 19.26 18.56
C THR A 67 -0.09 18.24 18.48
N LYS A 68 -1.30 18.59 18.94
CA LYS A 68 -2.47 17.71 18.85
C LYS A 68 -2.99 17.55 17.41
N ALA A 69 -2.96 18.62 16.63
CA ALA A 69 -3.35 18.58 15.22
C ALA A 69 -2.30 17.79 14.40
N ALA A 70 -1.01 18.00 14.68
CA ALA A 70 0.10 17.25 14.09
C ALA A 70 -0.06 15.75 14.31
N ALA A 71 -0.35 15.33 15.55
CA ALA A 71 -0.56 13.92 15.87
C ALA A 71 -1.75 13.31 15.13
N LEU A 72 -2.85 14.06 14.97
CA LEU A 72 -4.02 13.59 14.21
C LEU A 72 -3.73 13.47 12.71
N ASN A 73 -3.03 14.44 12.12
CA ASN A 73 -2.65 14.41 10.71
C ASN A 73 -1.67 13.26 10.40
N ILE A 74 -0.68 13.06 11.27
CA ILE A 74 0.25 11.92 11.16
C ILE A 74 -0.50 10.60 11.34
N ALA A 75 -1.44 10.51 12.29
CA ALA A 75 -2.25 9.30 12.48
C ALA A 75 -3.13 9.01 11.26
N TYR A 76 -3.70 10.03 10.62
CA TYR A 76 -4.47 9.88 9.38
C TYR A 76 -3.58 9.39 8.23
N LEU A 77 -2.38 9.98 8.07
CA LEU A 77 -1.41 9.55 7.06
C LEU A 77 -0.93 8.12 7.32
N ALA A 78 -0.66 7.76 8.59
CA ALA A 78 -0.29 6.42 8.98
C ALA A 78 -1.41 5.41 8.70
N ALA A 79 -2.67 5.78 8.94
CA ALA A 79 -3.83 4.96 8.59
C ALA A 79 -3.93 4.74 7.07
N PHE A 80 -3.71 5.78 6.26
CA PHE A 80 -3.68 5.68 4.81
C PHE A 80 -2.54 4.75 4.32
N ILE A 81 -1.32 4.94 4.84
CA ILE A 81 -0.16 4.09 4.52
C ILE A 81 -0.42 2.63 4.92
N ALA A 82 -1.01 2.39 6.10
CA ALA A 82 -1.34 1.05 6.56
C ALA A 82 -2.33 0.33 5.62
N VAL A 83 -3.36 1.04 5.16
CA VAL A 83 -4.31 0.49 4.17
C VAL A 83 -3.62 0.24 2.83
N ASN A 84 -2.76 1.16 2.38
CA ASN A 84 -2.00 0.98 1.14
C ASN A 84 -1.12 -0.27 1.20
N LEU A 85 -0.34 -0.42 2.28
CA LEU A 85 0.49 -1.60 2.52
C LEU A 85 -0.34 -2.89 2.55
N ALA A 86 -1.53 -2.86 3.18
CA ALA A 86 -2.43 -4.01 3.18
C ALA A 86 -2.91 -4.38 1.76
N VAL A 87 -3.29 -3.39 0.94
CA VAL A 87 -3.72 -3.62 -0.45
C VAL A 87 -2.56 -4.13 -1.31
N VAL A 88 -1.37 -3.53 -1.20
CA VAL A 88 -0.18 -3.94 -1.94
C VAL A 88 0.25 -5.35 -1.52
N ASN A 89 0.21 -5.67 -0.23
CA ASN A 89 0.50 -7.01 0.28
C ASN A 89 -0.47 -8.09 -0.22
N LEU A 90 -1.68 -7.73 -0.63
CA LEU A 90 -2.64 -8.68 -1.23
C LEU A 90 -2.42 -8.91 -2.73
N LEU A 91 -1.53 -8.15 -3.39
CA LEU A 91 -1.22 -8.35 -4.81
C LEU A 91 -0.54 -9.71 -5.04
N PRO A 92 -0.79 -10.35 -6.20
CA PRO A 92 -0.21 -11.64 -6.55
C PRO A 92 1.26 -11.51 -7.01
N ILE A 93 2.09 -10.84 -6.21
CA ILE A 93 3.50 -10.59 -6.49
C ILE A 93 4.35 -11.54 -5.63
N PRO A 94 5.26 -12.33 -6.24
CA PRO A 94 6.21 -13.16 -5.49
C PRO A 94 6.98 -12.33 -4.45
N ALA A 95 7.11 -12.88 -3.23
CA ALA A 95 7.65 -12.25 -2.01
C ALA A 95 6.68 -11.45 -1.13
N LEU A 96 5.48 -11.09 -1.60
CA LEU A 96 4.42 -10.53 -0.75
C LEU A 96 3.47 -11.62 -0.25
N ASP A 97 2.70 -11.31 0.81
CA ASP A 97 1.75 -12.24 1.46
C ASP A 97 0.71 -12.80 0.46
N GLY A 98 0.19 -11.94 -0.42
CA GLY A 98 -0.77 -12.27 -1.48
C GLY A 98 -0.17 -13.13 -2.58
N GLY A 99 1.12 -12.98 -2.88
CA GLY A 99 1.86 -13.85 -3.80
C GLY A 99 1.95 -15.29 -3.28
N ARG A 100 2.14 -15.46 -1.97
CA ARG A 100 2.15 -16.78 -1.34
C ARG A 100 0.79 -17.46 -1.43
N ILE A 101 -0.27 -16.73 -1.09
CA ILE A 101 -1.65 -17.22 -1.18
C ILE A 101 -1.98 -17.58 -2.64
N PHE A 102 -1.60 -16.74 -3.59
CA PHE A 102 -1.81 -16.99 -5.02
C PHE A 102 -1.10 -18.26 -5.49
N LEU A 103 0.19 -18.43 -5.16
CA LEU A 103 0.95 -19.61 -5.53
C LEU A 103 0.34 -20.88 -4.91
N LEU A 104 -0.07 -20.84 -3.64
CA LEU A 104 -0.75 -21.96 -2.99
C LEU A 104 -2.09 -22.32 -3.65
N ILE A 105 -2.87 -21.32 -4.06
CA ILE A 105 -4.12 -21.55 -4.80
C ILE A 105 -3.82 -22.19 -6.15
N VAL A 106 -2.82 -21.69 -6.87
CA VAL A 106 -2.40 -22.24 -8.17
C VAL A 106 -1.91 -23.67 -8.02
N THR A 107 -1.03 -23.96 -7.06
CA THR A 107 -0.52 -25.31 -6.84
C THR A 107 -1.62 -26.27 -6.41
N TRP A 108 -2.57 -25.84 -5.56
CA TRP A 108 -3.75 -26.63 -5.19
C TRP A 108 -4.65 -26.96 -6.38
N VAL A 109 -4.92 -25.98 -7.26
CA VAL A 109 -5.72 -26.19 -8.48
C VAL A 109 -5.01 -27.17 -9.42
N VAL A 110 -3.71 -26.99 -9.64
CA VAL A 110 -2.90 -27.86 -10.50
C VAL A 110 -2.83 -29.27 -9.91
N GLU A 111 -2.65 -29.42 -8.60
CA GLU A 111 -2.64 -30.72 -7.93
C GLU A 111 -4.01 -31.41 -8.04
N LYS A 112 -5.12 -30.67 -7.95
CA LYS A 112 -6.46 -31.22 -8.12
C LYS A 112 -6.71 -31.74 -9.56
N ILE A 113 -6.10 -31.10 -10.56
CA ILE A 113 -6.20 -31.50 -11.97
C ILE A 113 -5.24 -32.65 -12.30
N ILE A 114 -3.97 -32.53 -11.91
CA ILE A 114 -2.87 -33.44 -12.30
C ILE A 114 -2.71 -34.61 -11.31
N ARG A 115 -3.34 -34.55 -10.13
CA ARG A 115 -3.22 -35.52 -9.01
C ARG A 115 -1.77 -35.84 -8.61
N ARG A 116 -0.83 -34.94 -8.90
CA ARG A 116 0.57 -35.02 -8.45
C ARG A 116 0.88 -33.84 -7.54
N LYS A 117 1.52 -34.15 -6.41
CA LYS A 117 2.06 -33.17 -5.47
C LYS A 117 3.18 -32.39 -6.15
N ILE A 118 3.09 -31.06 -6.11
CA ILE A 118 4.18 -30.17 -6.49
C ILE A 118 5.11 -30.07 -5.28
N ASP A 119 6.42 -30.17 -5.54
CA ASP A 119 7.44 -30.11 -4.49
C ASP A 119 7.48 -28.67 -3.90
N PRO A 120 7.38 -28.47 -2.57
CA PRO A 120 7.38 -27.14 -1.95
C PRO A 120 8.67 -26.35 -2.17
N LYS A 121 9.73 -27.00 -2.66
CA LYS A 121 10.99 -26.36 -3.07
C LYS A 121 10.77 -25.32 -4.17
N TYR A 122 9.86 -25.57 -5.12
CA TYR A 122 9.62 -24.65 -6.23
C TYR A 122 8.97 -23.34 -5.77
N GLU A 123 8.02 -23.41 -4.82
CA GLU A 123 7.43 -22.21 -4.20
C GLU A 123 8.49 -21.38 -3.48
N GLY A 124 9.39 -22.05 -2.74
CA GLY A 124 10.51 -21.40 -2.06
C GLY A 124 11.45 -20.64 -3.00
N TYR A 125 11.82 -21.23 -4.15
CA TYR A 125 12.66 -20.55 -5.15
C TYR A 125 11.96 -19.34 -5.77
N ILE A 126 10.67 -19.47 -6.14
CA ILE A 126 9.91 -18.36 -6.74
C ILE A 126 9.82 -17.19 -5.75
N HIS A 127 9.55 -17.47 -4.48
CA HIS A 127 9.53 -16.45 -3.43
C HIS A 127 10.91 -15.81 -3.21
N ALA A 128 11.98 -16.60 -3.16
CA ALA A 128 13.34 -16.08 -2.97
C ALA A 128 13.77 -15.17 -4.13
N VAL A 129 13.51 -15.56 -5.38
CA VAL A 129 13.78 -14.75 -6.56
C VAL A 129 12.96 -13.45 -6.52
N GLY A 130 11.67 -13.54 -6.20
CA GLY A 130 10.82 -12.36 -6.01
C GLY A 130 11.36 -11.40 -4.95
N MET A 131 11.89 -11.94 -3.85
CA MET A 131 12.40 -11.14 -2.74
C MET A 131 13.67 -10.39 -3.13
N ILE A 132 14.59 -11.06 -3.84
CA ILE A 132 15.81 -10.44 -4.37
C ILE A 132 15.46 -9.31 -5.35
N LEU A 133 14.53 -9.57 -6.27
CA LEU A 133 14.10 -8.59 -7.26
C LEU A 133 13.46 -7.36 -6.59
N LEU A 134 12.59 -7.58 -5.60
CA LEU A 134 11.95 -6.51 -4.85
C LEU A 134 12.97 -5.67 -4.07
N LEU A 135 13.93 -6.31 -3.40
CA LEU A 135 15.00 -5.60 -2.69
C LEU A 135 15.88 -4.79 -3.64
N ALA A 136 16.19 -5.32 -4.83
CA ALA A 136 16.93 -4.59 -5.86
C ALA A 136 16.14 -3.37 -6.37
N PHE A 137 14.83 -3.52 -6.59
CA PHE A 137 13.96 -2.43 -7.00
C PHE A 137 13.84 -1.34 -5.91
N LEU A 138 13.71 -1.74 -4.66
CA LEU A 138 13.67 -0.81 -3.52
C LEU A 138 14.99 -0.02 -3.41
N ALA A 139 16.12 -0.69 -3.58
CA ALA A 139 17.42 -0.03 -3.62
C ALA A 139 17.47 1.01 -4.76
N PHE A 140 17.06 0.62 -5.97
CA PHE A 140 17.01 1.51 -7.13
C PHE A 140 16.17 2.78 -6.91
N ILE A 141 14.94 2.63 -6.41
CA ILE A 141 14.07 3.79 -6.11
C ILE A 141 14.70 4.66 -5.00
N THR A 142 15.25 4.04 -3.96
CA THR A 142 15.86 4.79 -2.85
C THR A 142 17.05 5.63 -3.34
N PHE A 143 17.90 5.09 -4.23
CA PHE A 143 18.97 5.87 -4.85
C PHE A 143 18.42 7.02 -5.69
N LYS A 144 17.35 6.80 -6.46
CA LYS A 144 16.68 7.85 -7.23
C LYS A 144 16.16 8.98 -6.32
N ASP A 145 15.50 8.64 -5.22
CA ASP A 145 15.00 9.60 -4.24
C ASP A 145 16.14 10.44 -3.65
N ILE A 146 17.25 9.80 -3.25
CA ILE A 146 18.43 10.49 -2.71
C ILE A 146 19.01 11.48 -3.73
N TRP A 147 19.10 11.07 -5.00
CA TRP A 147 19.59 11.96 -6.06
C TRP A 147 18.65 13.12 -6.34
N LYS A 148 17.33 12.90 -6.30
CA LYS A 148 16.33 13.97 -6.42
C LYS A 148 16.42 14.97 -5.27
N LEU A 149 16.74 14.52 -4.06
CA LEU A 149 16.90 15.37 -2.88
C LEU A 149 18.23 16.15 -2.86
N ILE A 150 19.30 15.62 -3.47
CA ILE A 150 20.62 16.26 -3.50
C ILE A 150 20.81 17.13 -4.75
N GLY A 151 20.19 16.76 -5.86
CA GLY A 151 20.30 17.46 -7.15
C GLY A 151 19.28 18.58 -7.37
N ALA A 152 18.34 18.77 -6.45
CA ALA A 152 17.44 19.93 -6.37
C ALA A 152 18.00 20.94 -5.35
#